data_AF-A0A365YWY5-F1
#
_entry.id   AF-A0A365YWY5-F1
#
_cell.length_a   1.000
_cell.length_b   1.000
_cell.length_c   1.000
_cell.angle_alpha   90.00
_cell.angle_beta   90.00
_cell.angle_gamma   90.00
#
_symmetry.space_group_name_H-M   'P 1'
#
loop_
_entity.id
_entity.type
_entity.pdbx_description
1 polymer ?
#
loop_
_entity_poly.entity_id
_entity_poly.type
_entity_poly.pdbx_seq_one_letter_code
_entity_poly.pdbx_strand_id
1 'polypeptide(L)'
;MPDTSFPLRSPDEIASYHAHVYFSPATASHALALRAALGRRFSVRLGRVHEMPVGPHCASMFQVAFETSMFATLVPWLMLNRNGLSILVHPNTTHPRRDHIEDSLWLGAPIALLADRLPETQAHADMAGPANTTPDLPPAP
;
A
#
# COMPACT_ATOMS: atom_id res chain seq x y z
N MET A 1 -30.38 22.86 13.17
CA MET A 1 -29.01 22.73 12.63
C MET A 1 -28.80 21.25 12.39
N PRO A 2 -28.42 20.77 11.19
CA PRO A 2 -27.97 19.40 11.05
C PRO A 2 -26.76 19.20 11.98
N ASP A 3 -26.72 18.06 12.66
CA ASP A 3 -25.59 17.65 13.47
C ASP A 3 -24.36 17.50 12.55
N THR A 4 -23.41 18.43 12.69
CA THR A 4 -22.15 18.44 11.93
C THR A 4 -21.05 17.67 12.66
N SER A 5 -21.38 16.88 13.69
CA SER A 5 -20.38 16.07 14.38
C SER A 5 -20.00 14.86 13.54
N PHE A 6 -18.85 14.97 12.86
CA PHE A 6 -18.18 13.82 12.28
C PHE A 6 -17.26 13.21 13.35
N PRO A 7 -17.33 11.89 13.61
CA PRO A 7 -16.48 11.27 14.61
C PRO A 7 -15.01 11.33 14.17
N LEU A 8 -14.20 12.11 14.89
CA LEU A 8 -12.76 12.13 14.71
C LEU A 8 -12.16 10.78 15.18
N ARG A 9 -11.29 10.21 14.36
CA ARG A 9 -10.57 8.96 14.63
C ARG A 9 -9.13 9.24 15.01
N SER A 10 -8.54 8.38 15.84
CA SER A 10 -7.13 8.50 16.21
C SER A 10 -6.25 7.81 15.15
N PRO A 11 -5.11 8.41 14.74
CA PRO A 11 -4.11 7.70 13.96
C PRO A 11 -3.56 6.44 14.64
N ASP A 12 -3.70 6.31 15.96
CA ASP A 12 -3.27 5.13 16.72
C ASP A 12 -4.07 3.86 16.38
N GLU A 13 -5.19 3.99 15.68
CA GLU A 13 -5.95 2.86 15.13
C GLU A 13 -5.20 2.12 14.01
N ILE A 14 -4.19 2.78 13.42
CA ILE A 14 -3.45 2.25 12.28
C ILE A 14 -2.34 1.34 12.78
N ALA A 15 -2.50 0.04 12.53
CA ALA A 15 -1.50 -0.96 12.91
C ALA A 15 -0.32 -1.00 11.95
N SER A 16 -0.55 -0.76 10.66
CA SER A 16 0.48 -0.71 9.62
C SER A 16 -0.07 -0.06 8.35
N TYR A 17 0.72 -0.01 7.28
CA TYR A 17 0.28 0.41 5.96
C TYR A 17 0.64 -0.64 4.91
N HIS A 18 -0.18 -0.69 3.86
CA HIS A 18 0.15 -1.39 2.63
C HIS A 18 0.24 -0.40 1.46
N ALA A 19 1.22 -0.61 0.59
CA ALA A 19 1.25 -0.03 -0.74
C ALA A 19 1.11 -1.15 -1.79
N HIS A 20 0.15 -1.01 -2.69
CA HIS A 20 -0.06 -1.93 -3.82
C HIS A 20 0.39 -1.24 -5.09
N VAL A 21 1.47 -1.76 -5.68
CA VAL A 21 2.06 -1.21 -6.91
C VAL A 21 1.46 -1.95 -8.09
N TYR A 22 0.66 -1.24 -8.88
CA TYR A 22 -0.03 -1.82 -10.03
C TYR A 22 0.76 -1.66 -11.32
N PHE A 23 0.65 -2.65 -12.19
CA PHE A 23 1.28 -2.65 -13.49
C PHE A 23 0.46 -3.42 -14.52
N SER A 24 0.90 -3.32 -15.76
CA SER A 24 0.39 -4.07 -16.91
C SER A 24 1.57 -4.79 -17.59
N PRO A 25 1.35 -5.66 -18.58
CA PRO A 25 2.44 -6.25 -19.34
C PRO A 25 3.42 -5.20 -19.92
N ALA A 26 2.90 -4.03 -20.33
CA ALA A 26 3.72 -2.94 -20.87
C ALA A 26 4.57 -2.22 -19.81
N THR A 27 4.20 -2.29 -18.53
CA THR A 27 4.89 -1.61 -17.41
C THR A 27 5.51 -2.57 -16.40
N ALA A 28 5.55 -3.87 -16.71
CA ALA A 28 6.07 -4.91 -15.82
C ALA A 28 7.56 -4.68 -15.47
N SER A 29 8.38 -4.29 -16.44
CA SER A 29 9.80 -3.97 -16.20
C SER A 29 9.98 -2.83 -15.21
N HIS A 30 9.12 -1.80 -15.27
CA HIS A 30 9.15 -0.68 -14.33
C HIS A 30 8.78 -1.14 -12.91
N ALA A 31 7.76 -1.98 -12.78
CA ALA A 31 7.32 -2.52 -11.49
C ALA A 31 8.38 -3.40 -10.84
N LEU A 32 9.02 -4.28 -11.62
CA LEU A 32 10.10 -5.14 -11.12
C LEU A 32 11.34 -4.33 -10.73
N ALA A 33 11.69 -3.29 -11.49
CA ALA A 33 12.78 -2.38 -11.14
C ALA A 33 12.48 -1.62 -9.83
N LEU A 34 11.26 -1.12 -9.66
CA LEU A 34 10.83 -0.45 -8.43
C LEU A 34 10.85 -1.41 -7.24
N ARG A 35 10.34 -2.65 -7.41
CA ARG A 35 10.37 -3.70 -6.38
C ARG A 35 11.79 -4.02 -5.93
N ALA A 36 12.72 -4.15 -6.87
CA ALA A 36 14.13 -4.38 -6.55
C ALA A 36 14.74 -3.19 -5.81
N ALA A 37 14.44 -1.96 -6.23
CA ALA A 37 14.93 -0.75 -5.58
C ALA A 37 14.41 -0.61 -4.14
N LEU A 38 13.13 -0.94 -3.90
CA LEU A 38 12.51 -0.99 -2.57
C LEU A 38 13.24 -1.98 -1.66
N GLY A 39 13.45 -3.21 -2.14
CA GLY A 39 14.09 -4.27 -1.34
C GLY A 39 15.54 -3.98 -0.94
N ARG A 40 16.22 -3.11 -1.69
CA ARG A 40 17.58 -2.65 -1.38
C ARG A 40 17.64 -1.46 -0.44
N ARG A 41 16.54 -0.74 -0.22
CA ARG A 41 16.53 0.57 0.47
C ARG A 41 15.70 0.64 1.74
N PHE A 42 14.69 -0.22 1.85
CA PHE A 42 13.73 -0.15 2.95
C PHE A 42 13.56 -1.51 3.60
N SER A 43 13.53 -1.53 4.94
CA SER A 43 13.20 -2.73 5.70
C SER A 43 11.69 -2.90 5.69
N VAL A 44 11.19 -3.65 4.71
CA VAL A 44 9.76 -3.84 4.44
C VAL A 44 9.46 -5.31 4.12
N ARG A 45 8.17 -5.65 4.06
CA ARG A 45 7.73 -6.94 3.56
C ARG A 45 7.22 -6.79 2.13
N LEU A 46 7.94 -7.34 1.17
CA LEU A 46 7.53 -7.45 -0.22
C LEU A 46 6.69 -8.70 -0.44
N GLY A 47 5.47 -8.52 -0.93
CA GLY A 47 4.59 -9.59 -1.39
C GLY A 47 5.09 -10.28 -2.67
N ARG A 48 4.36 -11.32 -3.08
CA ARG A 48 4.55 -11.94 -4.39
C ARG A 48 4.15 -10.97 -5.50
N VAL A 49 4.74 -11.17 -6.67
CA VAL A 49 4.29 -10.48 -7.88
C VAL A 49 3.09 -11.27 -8.41
N HIS A 50 1.94 -10.60 -8.48
CA HIS A 50 0.71 -11.16 -9.02
C HIS A 50 0.52 -10.62 -10.43
N GLU A 51 0.65 -11.49 -11.43
CA GLU A 51 0.43 -11.11 -12.84
C GLU A 51 -1.05 -11.10 -13.22
N MET A 52 -1.91 -11.65 -12.36
CA MET A 52 -3.37 -11.69 -12.52
C MET A 52 -4.08 -11.04 -11.33
N PRO A 53 -5.33 -10.58 -11.49
CA PRO A 53 -6.14 -10.05 -10.40
C PRO A 53 -6.22 -10.99 -9.18
N VAL A 54 -6.19 -10.41 -7.97
CA VAL A 54 -6.26 -11.15 -6.71
C VAL A 54 -6.97 -10.32 -5.63
N GLY A 55 -7.89 -10.94 -4.88
CA GLY A 55 -8.66 -10.23 -3.85
C GLY A 55 -9.40 -9.01 -4.40
N PRO A 56 -9.25 -7.81 -3.82
CA PRO A 56 -9.88 -6.59 -4.33
C PRO A 56 -9.17 -5.97 -5.54
N HIS A 57 -7.99 -6.46 -5.92
CA HIS A 57 -7.12 -5.85 -6.92
C HIS A 57 -7.47 -6.36 -8.33
N CYS A 58 -7.95 -5.47 -9.20
CA CYS A 58 -8.39 -5.82 -10.56
C CYS A 58 -7.29 -5.83 -11.64
N ALA A 59 -6.04 -5.55 -11.26
CA ALA A 59 -4.88 -5.51 -12.16
C ALA A 59 -3.68 -6.24 -11.55
N SER A 60 -2.66 -6.52 -12.37
CA SER A 60 -1.40 -7.08 -11.90
C SER A 60 -0.77 -6.15 -10.87
N MET A 61 -0.28 -6.69 -9.76
CA MET A 61 0.28 -5.89 -8.67
C MET A 61 1.29 -6.65 -7.83
N PHE A 62 2.06 -5.93 -7.01
CA PHE A 62 2.67 -6.51 -5.81
C PHE A 62 2.43 -5.60 -4.60
N GLN A 63 2.37 -6.22 -3.42
CA GLN A 63 2.19 -5.53 -2.14
C GLN A 63 3.54 -5.18 -1.51
N VAL A 64 3.58 -4.05 -0.82
CA VAL A 64 4.63 -3.64 0.12
C VAL A 64 3.96 -3.37 1.46
N ALA A 65 4.27 -4.16 2.49
CA ALA A 65 3.80 -3.94 3.85
C ALA A 65 4.89 -3.30 4.71
N PHE A 66 4.52 -2.27 5.47
CA PHE A 66 5.46 -1.49 6.27
C PHE A 66 4.84 -0.88 7.53
N GLU A 67 5.67 -0.69 8.55
CA GLU A 67 5.30 -0.10 9.83
C GLU A 67 4.91 1.37 9.70
N THR A 68 4.12 1.88 10.64
CA THR A 68 3.65 3.28 10.65
C THR A 68 4.79 4.29 10.66
N SER A 69 5.89 3.98 11.35
CA SER A 69 7.10 4.80 11.42
C SER A 69 7.81 4.97 10.08
N MET A 70 7.56 4.09 9.11
CA MET A 70 8.16 4.13 7.77
C MET A 70 7.38 5.04 6.81
N PHE A 71 6.15 5.46 7.16
CA PHE A 71 5.28 6.18 6.23
C PHE A 71 5.92 7.47 5.68
N ALA A 72 6.47 8.30 6.57
CA ALA A 72 7.04 9.60 6.22
C ALA A 72 8.34 9.52 5.39
N THR A 73 8.94 8.34 5.25
CA THR A 73 10.13 8.13 4.41
C THR A 73 9.79 7.38 3.13
N LEU A 74 9.03 6.30 3.21
CA LEU A 74 8.72 5.44 2.06
C LEU A 74 7.72 6.09 1.11
N VAL A 75 6.64 6.71 1.61
CA VAL A 75 5.60 7.27 0.74
C VAL A 75 6.13 8.47 -0.08
N PRO A 76 6.85 9.45 0.51
CA PRO A 76 7.51 10.50 -0.27
C PRO A 76 8.53 9.95 -1.27
N TRP A 77 9.25 8.89 -0.93
CA TRP A 77 10.16 8.25 -1.87
C TRP A 77 9.42 7.64 -3.06
N LEU A 78 8.29 6.95 -2.82
CA LEU A 78 7.45 6.44 -3.90
C LEU A 78 6.87 7.58 -4.76
N MET A 79 6.49 8.71 -4.17
CA MET A 79 6.01 9.87 -4.93
C MET A 79 7.00 10.30 -6.01
N LEU A 80 8.30 10.29 -5.69
CA LEU A 80 9.38 10.67 -6.61
C LEU A 80 9.83 9.54 -7.53
N ASN A 81 9.72 8.28 -7.10
CA ASN A 81 10.37 7.14 -7.75
C ASN A 81 9.40 6.09 -8.32
N ARG A 82 8.08 6.33 -8.32
CA ARG A 82 7.07 5.36 -8.82
C ARG A 82 7.18 4.99 -10.30
N ASN A 83 8.08 5.61 -11.07
CA ASN A 83 8.36 5.26 -12.46
C ASN A 83 7.11 5.17 -13.36
N GLY A 84 6.18 6.13 -13.18
CA GLY A 84 4.91 6.19 -13.90
C GLY A 84 3.81 5.23 -13.41
N LEU A 85 4.10 4.33 -12.46
CA LEU A 85 3.16 3.33 -11.95
C LEU A 85 2.09 3.94 -11.04
N SER A 86 0.91 3.33 -11.01
CA SER A 86 -0.14 3.65 -10.05
C SER A 86 0.06 2.87 -8.76
N ILE A 87 -0.06 3.53 -7.61
CA ILE A 87 0.13 2.90 -6.30
C ILE A 87 -1.01 3.29 -5.37
N LEU A 88 -1.74 2.30 -4.87
CA LEU A 88 -2.69 2.46 -3.76
C LEU A 88 -1.91 2.36 -2.46
N VAL A 89 -2.01 3.35 -1.58
CA VAL A 89 -1.51 3.25 -0.21
C VAL A 89 -2.70 3.33 0.72
N HIS A 90 -2.85 2.38 1.63
CA HIS A 90 -3.93 2.38 2.61
C HIS A 90 -3.41 2.03 4.02
N PRO A 91 -4.02 2.60 5.07
CA PRO A 91 -3.80 2.13 6.44
C PRO A 91 -4.36 0.72 6.61
N ASN A 92 -3.93 0.03 7.65
CA ASN A 92 -4.55 -1.19 8.13
C ASN A 92 -5.15 -0.92 9.51
N THR A 93 -6.47 -0.84 9.57
CA THR A 93 -7.26 -0.77 10.80
C THR A 93 -8.12 -2.03 10.91
N THR A 94 -9.12 -2.05 11.79
CA THR A 94 -10.09 -3.14 11.87
C THR A 94 -11.20 -3.05 10.81
N HIS A 95 -11.12 -2.13 9.84
CA HIS A 95 -12.15 -1.87 8.81
C HIS A 95 -11.59 -2.00 7.37
N PRO A 96 -11.25 -3.21 6.89
CA PRO A 96 -10.49 -3.38 5.65
C PRO A 96 -11.15 -2.78 4.42
N ARG A 97 -12.48 -2.91 4.27
CA ARG A 97 -13.19 -2.29 3.14
C ARG A 97 -13.02 -0.77 3.14
N ARG A 98 -13.25 -0.13 4.28
CA ARG A 98 -13.09 1.32 4.45
C ARG A 98 -11.64 1.74 4.23
N ASP A 99 -10.69 1.01 4.80
CA ASP A 99 -9.26 1.25 4.65
C ASP A 99 -8.87 1.36 3.16
N HIS A 100 -9.37 0.46 2.32
CA HIS A 100 -9.04 0.43 0.89
C HIS A 100 -9.80 1.49 0.07
N ILE A 101 -11.06 1.74 0.39
CA ILE A 101 -11.98 2.52 -0.47
C ILE A 101 -12.05 3.99 -0.06
N GLU A 102 -12.02 4.27 1.24
CA GLU A 102 -12.28 5.62 1.79
C GLU A 102 -11.04 6.22 2.42
N ASP A 103 -10.30 5.44 3.22
CA ASP A 103 -9.16 5.94 4.00
C ASP A 103 -7.82 5.79 3.24
N SER A 104 -7.87 5.48 1.95
CA SER A 104 -6.70 5.29 1.09
C SER A 104 -6.26 6.55 0.36
N LEU A 105 -5.03 6.52 -0.14
CA LEU A 105 -4.51 7.52 -1.08
C LEU A 105 -3.90 6.85 -2.29
N TRP A 106 -3.88 7.59 -3.40
CA TRP A 106 -3.31 7.14 -4.66
C TRP A 106 -2.11 7.98 -5.08
N LEU A 107 -1.03 7.31 -5.46
CA LEU A 107 0.08 7.90 -6.20
C LEU A 107 -0.09 7.57 -7.68
N GLY A 108 -0.34 8.57 -8.52
CA GLY A 108 -0.69 8.36 -9.93
C GLY A 108 -2.19 8.19 -10.15
N ALA A 109 -2.57 7.53 -11.24
CA ALA A 109 -3.98 7.37 -11.60
C ALA A 109 -4.63 6.24 -10.79
N PRO A 110 -5.77 6.48 -10.10
CA PRO A 110 -6.48 5.42 -9.39
C PRO A 110 -6.91 4.27 -10.30
N ILE A 111 -6.87 3.06 -9.77
CA ILE A 111 -7.39 1.85 -10.43
C ILE A 111 -8.59 1.35 -9.62
N ALA A 112 -9.64 0.91 -10.30
CA ALA A 112 -10.84 0.39 -9.67
C ALA A 112 -10.52 -0.80 -8.74
N LEU A 113 -11.26 -0.92 -7.64
CA LEU A 113 -11.15 -2.04 -6.70
C LEU A 113 -12.48 -2.77 -6.61
N LEU A 114 -12.42 -4.08 -6.36
CA LEU A 114 -13.58 -4.92 -6.10
C LEU A 114 -13.94 -4.86 -4.61
N ALA A 115 -14.64 -3.80 -4.20
CA ALA A 115 -14.98 -3.53 -2.80
C ALA A 115 -15.77 -4.67 -2.12
N ASP A 116 -16.58 -5.40 -2.90
CA ASP A 116 -17.35 -6.56 -2.46
C ASP A 116 -16.47 -7.74 -2.00
N ARG A 117 -15.19 -7.76 -2.39
CA ARG A 117 -14.20 -8.77 -1.97
C ARG A 117 -13.52 -8.45 -0.64
N LEU A 118 -13.81 -7.29 -0.04
CA LEU A 118 -13.27 -6.88 1.25
C LEU A 118 -14.33 -7.05 2.35
N PRO A 119 -13.95 -7.61 3.52
CA PRO A 119 -14.83 -7.61 4.68
C PRO A 119 -15.02 -6.18 5.20
N GLU A 120 -16.21 -5.89 5.73
CA GLU A 120 -16.50 -4.60 6.38
C GLU A 120 -15.61 -4.38 7.61
N THR A 121 -15.42 -5.43 8.40
CA THR A 121 -14.63 -5.42 9.63
C THR A 121 -13.84 -6.71 9.82
N GLN A 122 -12.78 -6.67 10.61
CA GLN A 122 -12.05 -7.85 11.08
C GLN A 122 -11.64 -7.72 12.55
N ALA A 123 -11.33 -8.86 13.20
CA ALA A 123 -11.06 -8.90 14.65
C ALA A 123 -9.79 -8.13 15.05
N HIS A 124 -8.77 -8.15 14.21
CA HIS A 124 -7.49 -7.48 14.45
C HIS A 124 -7.03 -6.78 13.18
N ALA A 125 -6.46 -5.59 13.30
CA ALA A 125 -5.85 -4.89 12.18
C ALA A 125 -4.62 -5.67 11.66
N ASP A 126 -4.38 -5.61 10.35
CA ASP A 126 -3.23 -6.27 9.74
C ASP A 126 -1.93 -5.59 10.19
N MET A 127 -1.03 -6.36 10.78
CA MET A 127 0.34 -5.92 11.08
C MET A 127 1.20 -6.01 9.82
N ALA A 128 2.27 -5.21 9.72
CA ALA A 128 3.20 -5.27 8.59
C ALA A 128 3.87 -6.66 8.45
N GLY A 129 3.99 -7.38 9.56
CA GLY A 129 4.72 -8.63 9.68
C GLY A 129 6.23 -8.42 9.57
N PRO A 130 7.05 -9.47 9.80
CA PRO A 130 8.51 -9.30 9.74
C PRO A 130 8.95 -8.93 8.32
N ALA A 131 9.88 -7.97 8.20
CA ALA A 131 10.47 -7.62 6.92
C ALA A 131 11.12 -8.85 6.25
N ASN A 132 11.08 -8.89 4.92
CA ASN A 132 11.74 -9.94 4.11
C ASN A 132 12.78 -9.36 3.13
N THR A 133 13.23 -8.15 3.42
CA THR A 133 14.23 -7.38 2.68
C THR A 133 15.42 -7.06 3.58
N THR A 134 16.61 -6.97 3.00
CA THR A 134 17.82 -6.56 3.71
C THR A 134 18.39 -5.34 3.01
N PRO A 135 18.08 -4.12 3.47
CA PRO A 135 18.58 -2.90 2.83
C PRO A 135 20.10 -2.83 2.84
N ASP A 136 20.68 -2.59 1.67
CA ASP A 136 22.12 -2.40 1.46
C ASP A 136 22.43 -1.00 0.92
N LEU A 137 21.40 -0.19 0.67
CA LEU A 137 21.49 1.19 0.20
C LEU A 137 20.66 2.14 1.06
N PRO A 138 21.04 3.43 1.14
CA PRO A 138 20.20 4.44 1.75
C PRO A 138 18.91 4.68 0.94
N PRO A 139 17.81 5.12 1.60
CA PRO A 139 16.56 5.51 0.94
C PRO A 139 16.75 6.57 -0.16
N ALA A 140 17.60 7.57 0.07
CA ALA A 140 18.00 8.56 -0.93
C ALA A 140 19.43 8.27 -1.41
N PRO A 141 19.77 8.61 -2.67
CA PRO A 141 21.17 8.58 -3.12
C PRO A 141 22.08 9.51 -2.32
#